data_AF-A0A7Z9SJZ9-F1
#
_entry.id   AF-A0A7Z9SJZ9-F1
#
_cell.length_a   1.000
_cell.length_b   1.000
_cell.length_c   1.000
_cell.angle_alpha   90.00
_cell.angle_beta   90.00
_cell.angle_gamma   90.00
#
_symmetry.space_group_name_H-M   'P 1'
#
loop_
_entity.id
_entity.type
_entity.pdbx_description
1 polymer ?
#
loop_
_entity_poly.entity_id
_entity_poly.type
_entity_poly.pdbx_seq_one_letter_code
_entity_poly.pdbx_strand_id
1 'polypeptide(L)'
;EFWQSIKITGVDKDLNQTLEHAGRVADFIELGQLMCEDALNREESCGAHARVEYLSADGEAKRDDENFSFVAVWQYQQDQDPVLHEEHLHFEFIKPSVRNYK
;
A
#
# COMPACT_ATOMS: atom_id res chain seq x y z
N GLU A 1 3.20 -8.90 -18.71
CA GLU A 1 2.02 -9.37 -19.48
C GLU A 1 1.14 -8.22 -19.98
N PHE A 2 0.69 -7.33 -19.11
CA PHE A 2 -0.22 -6.21 -19.46
C PHE A 2 0.20 -5.46 -20.75
N TRP A 3 1.43 -4.93 -20.79
CA TRP A 3 1.96 -4.18 -21.94
C TRP A 3 2.05 -4.99 -23.25
N GLN A 4 2.17 -6.31 -23.16
CA GLN A 4 2.31 -7.19 -24.33
C GLN A 4 0.95 -7.66 -24.86
N SER A 5 -0.07 -7.69 -24.00
CA SER A 5 -1.37 -8.32 -24.30
C SER A 5 -2.53 -7.34 -24.43
N ILE A 6 -2.39 -6.10 -23.93
CA ILE A 6 -3.48 -5.13 -23.97
C ILE A 6 -3.88 -4.77 -25.40
N LYS A 7 -5.19 -4.71 -25.65
CA LYS A 7 -5.77 -4.28 -26.92
C LYS A 7 -6.44 -2.93 -26.73
N ILE A 8 -6.00 -1.94 -27.49
CA ILE A 8 -6.53 -0.57 -27.44
C ILE A 8 -7.27 -0.29 -28.73
N THR A 9 -8.55 0.03 -28.63
CA THR A 9 -9.38 0.41 -29.78
C THR A 9 -9.23 1.90 -30.08
N GLY A 10 -9.54 2.31 -31.31
CA GLY A 10 -9.48 3.71 -31.76
C GLY A 10 -8.55 3.90 -32.95
N VAL A 11 -8.44 5.14 -33.41
CA VAL A 11 -7.58 5.54 -34.53
C VAL A 11 -6.62 6.65 -34.07
N ASP A 12 -5.49 6.77 -34.78
CA ASP A 12 -4.38 7.69 -34.46
C ASP A 12 -4.66 9.16 -34.78
N LYS A 13 -5.76 9.45 -35.49
CA LYS A 13 -6.11 10.80 -35.97
C LYS A 13 -7.06 11.58 -35.06
N ASP A 14 -7.52 10.95 -33.97
CA ASP A 14 -8.44 11.55 -33.01
C ASP A 14 -7.96 11.31 -31.58
N LEU A 15 -8.50 12.07 -30.64
CA LEU A 15 -8.27 11.85 -29.21
C LEU A 15 -8.77 10.45 -28.81
N ASN A 16 -7.87 9.60 -28.33
CA ASN A 16 -8.19 8.23 -27.95
C ASN A 16 -8.30 8.07 -26.43
N GLN A 17 -9.51 8.22 -25.89
CA GLN A 17 -9.77 7.99 -24.46
C GLN A 17 -9.52 6.54 -24.02
N THR A 18 -9.64 5.57 -24.93
CA THR A 18 -9.32 4.17 -24.61
C THR A 18 -7.83 4.00 -24.32
N LEU A 19 -6.96 4.73 -25.03
CA LEU A 19 -5.53 4.77 -24.75
C LEU A 19 -5.24 5.42 -23.38
N GLU A 20 -5.92 6.52 -23.04
CA GLU A 20 -5.78 7.15 -21.72
C GLU A 20 -6.20 6.20 -20.59
N HIS A 21 -7.33 5.51 -20.75
CA HIS A 21 -7.81 4.55 -19.76
C HIS A 21 -6.85 3.37 -19.63
N ALA A 22 -6.28 2.88 -20.73
CA ALA A 22 -5.27 1.83 -20.68
C ALA A 22 -4.06 2.24 -19.84
N GLY A 23 -3.58 3.49 -19.99
CA GLY A 23 -2.51 4.04 -19.15
C GLY A 23 -2.88 4.06 -17.66
N ARG A 24 -4.07 4.60 -17.32
CA ARG A 24 -4.53 4.66 -15.92
C ARG A 24 -4.70 3.27 -15.29
N VAL A 25 -5.16 2.29 -16.06
CA VAL A 25 -5.27 0.91 -15.58
C VAL A 25 -3.88 0.33 -15.29
N ALA A 26 -2.87 0.65 -16.10
CA ALA A 26 -1.50 0.27 -15.83
C ALA A 26 -1.02 0.82 -14.49
N ASP A 27 -1.24 2.13 -14.25
CA ASP A 27 -0.87 2.80 -13.01
C ASP A 27 -1.58 2.18 -11.79
N PHE A 28 -2.86 1.83 -11.91
CA PHE A 28 -3.61 1.19 -10.82
C PHE A 28 -3.16 -0.24 -10.52
N ILE A 29 -2.73 -0.99 -11.53
CA ILE A 29 -2.16 -2.33 -11.31
C ILE A 29 -0.86 -2.21 -10.53
N GLU A 30 0.01 -1.28 -10.91
CA GLU A 30 1.27 -1.02 -10.20
C GLU A 30 1.03 -0.57 -8.76
N LEU A 31 0.17 0.43 -8.56
CA LEU A 31 -0.20 0.91 -7.23
C LEU A 31 -0.84 -0.20 -6.38
N GLY A 32 -1.74 -0.99 -6.96
CA GLY A 32 -2.41 -2.09 -6.26
C GLY A 32 -1.44 -3.18 -5.81
N GLN A 33 -0.45 -3.51 -6.65
CA GLN A 33 0.62 -4.43 -6.25
C GLN A 33 1.43 -3.87 -5.09
N LEU A 34 1.84 -2.60 -5.16
CA LEU A 34 2.59 -1.94 -4.10
C LEU A 34 1.82 -1.90 -2.77
N MET A 35 0.51 -1.66 -2.82
CA MET A 35 -0.36 -1.71 -1.64
C MET A 35 -0.40 -3.12 -1.01
N CYS A 36 -0.43 -4.17 -1.83
CA CYS A 36 -0.37 -5.55 -1.34
C CYS A 36 1.00 -5.86 -0.71
N GLU A 37 2.09 -5.38 -1.30
CA GLU A 37 3.45 -5.54 -0.77
C GLU A 37 3.63 -4.81 0.57
N ASP A 38 3.18 -3.56 0.69
CA ASP A 38 3.19 -2.81 1.96
C ASP A 38 2.35 -3.51 3.04
N ALA A 39 1.15 -3.96 2.68
CA ALA A 39 0.27 -4.67 3.60
C ALA A 39 0.88 -6.01 4.08
N LEU A 40 1.60 -6.71 3.20
CA LEU A 40 2.29 -7.95 3.53
C LEU A 40 3.50 -7.70 4.45
N ASN A 41 4.30 -6.67 4.14
CA ASN A 41 5.49 -6.28 4.89
C ASN A 41 5.15 -5.82 6.32
N ARG A 42 4.02 -5.14 6.50
CA ARG A 42 3.55 -4.67 7.81
C ARG A 42 2.84 -5.79 8.58
N GLU A 43 3.61 -6.56 9.34
CA GLU A 43 3.19 -7.69 10.19
C GLU A 43 2.55 -7.25 11.52
N GLU A 44 1.55 -6.36 11.44
CA GLU A 44 0.74 -5.93 12.58
C GLU A 44 -0.71 -5.63 12.18
N SER A 45 -1.56 -5.29 13.16
CA SER A 45 -2.82 -4.59 12.89
C SER A 45 -2.80 -3.20 13.53
N CYS A 46 -2.95 -2.15 12.72
CA CYS A 46 -2.91 -0.76 13.16
C CYS A 46 -3.89 0.10 12.36
N GLY A 47 -4.90 0.66 13.05
CA GLY A 47 -5.91 1.50 12.41
C GLY A 47 -6.76 0.71 11.40
N ALA A 48 -6.75 1.14 10.14
CA ALA A 48 -7.48 0.47 9.06
C ALA A 48 -6.71 -0.72 8.44
N HIS A 49 -5.41 -0.84 8.71
CA HIS A 49 -4.64 -2.04 8.34
C HIS A 49 -4.94 -3.14 9.35
N ALA A 50 -5.79 -4.09 8.94
CA ALA A 50 -6.29 -5.14 9.81
C ALA A 50 -5.93 -6.51 9.23
N ARG A 51 -4.98 -7.18 9.87
CA ARG A 51 -4.55 -8.53 9.56
C ARG A 51 -5.10 -9.48 10.61
N VAL A 52 -5.88 -10.47 10.19
CA VAL A 52 -6.61 -11.38 11.10
C VAL A 52 -5.66 -12.09 12.06
N GLU A 53 -4.42 -12.38 11.62
CA GLU A 53 -3.39 -13.02 12.44
C GLU A 53 -2.93 -12.13 13.62
N TYR A 54 -3.09 -10.81 13.49
CA TYR A 54 -2.69 -9.78 14.45
C TYR A 54 -3.89 -9.04 15.07
N LEU A 55 -5.07 -9.66 15.09
CA LEU A 55 -6.20 -9.19 15.89
C LEU A 55 -6.25 -9.90 17.24
N SER A 56 -6.84 -9.26 18.24
CA SER A 56 -7.23 -9.90 19.49
C SER A 56 -8.41 -10.86 19.28
N ALA A 57 -8.65 -11.71 20.28
CA ALA A 57 -9.75 -12.67 20.24
C ALA A 57 -11.13 -11.99 20.10
N ASP A 58 -11.21 -10.71 20.49
CA ASP A 58 -12.42 -9.89 20.43
C ASP A 58 -12.44 -8.91 19.25
N GLY A 59 -11.50 -9.06 18.29
CA GLY A 59 -11.46 -8.35 17.01
C GLY A 59 -10.75 -7.00 17.02
N GLU A 60 -10.14 -6.60 18.14
CA GLU A 60 -9.40 -5.34 18.24
C GLU A 60 -8.00 -5.47 17.62
N ALA A 61 -7.50 -4.36 17.08
CA ALA A 61 -6.18 -4.30 16.48
C ALA A 61 -5.07 -4.48 17.54
N LYS A 62 -4.23 -5.50 17.39
CA LYS A 62 -2.97 -5.61 18.16
C LYS A 62 -1.88 -4.88 17.39
N ARG A 63 -1.75 -3.58 17.68
CA ARG A 63 -0.66 -2.76 17.16
C ARG A 63 0.66 -3.18 17.79
N ASP A 64 1.72 -3.23 17.00
CA ASP A 64 3.07 -3.57 17.45
C ASP A 64 3.95 -2.30 17.43
N ASP A 65 3.94 -1.60 18.57
CA ASP A 65 4.70 -0.38 18.79
C ASP A 65 6.22 -0.61 18.89
N GLU A 66 6.69 -1.86 19.03
CA GLU A 66 8.13 -2.16 19.12
C GLU A 66 8.76 -2.22 17.73
N ASN A 67 8.10 -2.89 16.78
CA ASN A 67 8.65 -3.12 15.45
C ASN A 67 8.09 -2.16 14.38
N PHE A 68 6.84 -1.72 14.50
CA PHE A 68 6.13 -0.99 13.43
C PHE A 68 5.81 0.47 13.77
N SER A 69 6.53 1.05 14.73
CA SER A 69 6.43 2.48 15.06
C SER A 69 7.17 3.37 14.04
N PHE A 70 6.72 3.32 12.79
CA PHE A 70 7.26 4.11 11.68
C PHE A 70 6.19 4.39 10.62
N VAL A 71 6.41 5.44 9.83
CA VAL A 71 5.70 5.64 8.56
C VAL A 71 6.52 5.09 7.41
N ALA A 72 5.85 4.45 6.46
CA ALA A 72 6.47 3.84 5.29
C ALA A 72 6.33 4.75 4.07
N VAL A 73 7.39 4.85 3.26
CA VAL A 73 7.35 5.41 1.92
C VAL A 73 8.06 4.46 0.98
N TRP A 74 7.41 4.11 -0.13
CA TRP A 74 7.99 3.26 -1.15
C TRP A 74 8.51 4.10 -2.31
N GLN A 75 9.81 3.99 -2.58
CA GLN A 75 10.48 4.65 -3.69
C GLN A 75 10.36 3.78 -4.95
N TYR A 76 9.80 4.36 -6.01
CA TYR A 76 9.76 3.75 -7.34
C TYR A 76 11.16 3.51 -7.93
N GLN A 77 11.32 2.38 -8.61
CA GLN A 77 12.50 2.03 -9.41
C GLN A 77 12.05 1.46 -10.76
N GLN A 78 12.74 1.83 -11.84
CA GLN A 78 12.27 1.53 -13.20
C GLN A 78 12.36 0.05 -13.59
N ASP A 79 13.38 -0.66 -13.12
CA ASP A 79 13.67 -2.06 -13.48
C ASP A 79 14.04 -2.92 -12.25
N GLN A 80 13.62 -2.49 -11.07
CA GLN A 80 13.94 -3.12 -9.78
C GLN A 80 12.73 -3.02 -8.84
N ASP A 81 12.73 -3.83 -7.78
CA ASP A 81 11.71 -3.76 -6.74
C ASP A 81 11.70 -2.39 -6.06
N PRO A 82 10.53 -1.88 -5.63
CA PRO A 82 10.44 -0.62 -4.92
C PRO A 82 11.19 -0.71 -3.59
N VAL A 83 11.80 0.41 -3.17
CA VAL A 83 12.56 0.46 -1.92
C VAL A 83 11.71 1.05 -0.82
N LEU A 84 11.52 0.29 0.26
CA LEU A 84 10.89 0.78 1.49
C LEU A 84 11.85 1.71 2.23
N HIS A 85 11.38 2.91 2.52
CA HIS A 85 11.98 3.85 3.46
C HIS A 85 11.09 3.95 4.70
N GLU A 86 11.71 3.84 5.87
CA GLU A 86 11.03 3.91 7.16
C GLU A 86 11.46 5.17 7.91
N GLU A 87 10.48 5.98 8.31
CA GLU A 87 10.71 7.09 9.23
C GLU A 87 10.12 6.73 10.60
N HIS A 88 11.01 6.43 11.56
CA HIS A 88 10.61 6.04 12.91
C HIS A 88 9.94 7.19 13.67
N LEU A 89 8.83 6.87 14.32
CA LEU A 89 8.05 7.83 15.08
C LEU A 89 8.55 7.90 16.53
N HIS A 90 8.98 9.09 16.95
CA HIS A 90 9.44 9.35 18.31
C HIS A 90 8.43 10.20 19.08
N PHE A 91 7.83 9.61 20.11
CA PHE A 91 6.81 10.25 20.92
C PHE A 91 7.40 10.82 22.23
N GLU A 92 7.57 12.14 22.30
CA GLU A 92 8.12 12.85 23.46
C GLU A 92 7.07 13.07 24.57
N PHE A 93 5.95 13.70 24.23
CA PHE A 93 4.97 14.18 25.22
C PHE A 93 3.84 13.20 25.54
N ILE A 94 3.42 12.39 24.57
CA ILE A 94 2.29 11.45 24.72
C ILE A 94 2.77 10.08 24.28
N LYS A 95 2.86 9.13 25.21
CA LYS A 95 3.23 7.76 24.88
C LYS A 95 2.05 7.04 24.22
N PRO A 96 2.30 6.23 23.17
CA PRO A 96 1.27 5.42 22.56
C PRO A 96 0.61 4.50 23.60
N SER A 97 -0.72 4.45 23.57
CA SER A 97 -1.51 3.48 24.33
C SER A 97 -2.31 2.60 23.38
N VAL A 98 -2.75 1.46 23.87
CA VAL A 98 -3.71 0.61 23.17
C VAL A 98 -5.03 1.36 23.08
N ARG A 99 -5.59 1.45 21.87
CA ARG A 99 -6.91 2.04 21.64
C ARG A 99 -7.99 1.01 21.94
N ASN A 100 -9.12 1.46 22.46
CA ASN A 100 -10.32 0.66 22.63
C ASN A 100 -11.49 1.45 22.02
N TYR A 101 -12.13 0.89 21.00
CA TYR A 101 -13.25 1.51 20.29
C TYR A 101 -14.62 0.99 20.74
N LYS A 102 -14.65 0.09 21.74
CA LYS A 102 -15.87 -0.35 22.40
C LYS A 102 -16.39 0.68 23.40
#